data_AF-A0A382KIF7-F1
#
_entry.id   AF-A0A382KIF7-F1
#
_cell.length_a   1.000
_cell.length_b   1.000
_cell.length_c   1.000
_cell.angle_alpha   90.00
_cell.angle_beta   90.00
_cell.angle_gamma   90.00
#
_symmetry.space_group_name_H-M   'P 1'
#
loop_
_entity.id
_entity.type
_entity.pdbx_description
1 polymer ?
#
loop_
_entity_poly.entity_id
_entity_poly.type
_entity_poly.pdbx_seq_one_letter_code
_entity_poly.pdbx_strand_id
1 'polypeptide(L)'
;MTGEHNSCTCKECISREHPPGTRLIHTTERARSLSVEFFYAWIHKDVNLSWEIADKISEMPKNEVVECLAHLGNQFFDTFDYVVKRFPAFAKIVENTEASYRKHQKEKSECP
;
A
#
# COMPACT_ATOMS: atom_id res chain seq x y z
N MET A 1 -12.33 0.61 42.34
CA MET A 1 -12.35 -0.79 41.90
C MET A 1 -13.21 -0.86 40.65
N THR A 2 -12.61 -1.33 39.54
CA THR A 2 -13.16 -1.92 38.29
C THR A 2 -14.27 -1.13 37.57
N GLY A 3 -14.03 -0.61 36.35
CA GLY A 3 -14.10 -1.36 35.07
C GLY A 3 -15.52 -1.22 34.52
N GLU A 4 -15.83 -0.85 33.27
CA GLU A 4 -15.22 -1.14 31.98
C GLU A 4 -15.68 -0.09 30.95
N HIS A 5 -14.80 0.21 30.00
CA HIS A 5 -15.13 0.99 28.80
C HIS A 5 -15.99 0.14 27.85
N ASN A 6 -17.25 0.53 27.66
CA ASN A 6 -18.06 0.02 26.55
C ASN A 6 -17.60 0.68 25.23
N SER A 7 -16.46 0.22 24.73
CA SER A 7 -16.03 0.44 23.35
C SER A 7 -16.95 -0.39 22.45
N CYS A 8 -17.86 0.29 21.76
CA CYS A 8 -18.72 -0.31 20.76
C CYS A 8 -17.84 -0.83 19.60
N THR A 9 -17.50 -2.12 19.64
CA THR A 9 -16.82 -2.79 18.53
C THR A 9 -17.78 -2.84 17.35
N CYS A 10 -17.54 -1.99 16.35
CA CYS A 10 -18.25 -2.03 15.08
C CYS A 10 -18.02 -3.41 14.44
N LYS A 11 -19.04 -4.27 14.47
CA LYS A 11 -19.03 -5.65 13.95
C LYS A 11 -18.98 -5.74 12.41
N GLU A 12 -18.79 -4.62 11.72
CA GLU A 12 -18.65 -4.55 10.28
C GLU A 12 -17.22 -4.15 9.87
N CYS A 13 -16.22 -4.84 10.40
CA CYS A 13 -14.97 -4.98 9.66
C CYS A 13 -15.28 -5.87 8.46
N ILE A 14 -15.68 -5.24 7.35
CA ILE A 14 -15.89 -5.87 6.05
C ILE A 14 -14.75 -6.84 5.82
N SER A 15 -15.08 -8.13 5.77
CA SER A 15 -14.19 -9.17 5.27
C SER A 15 -13.98 -8.88 3.78
N ARG A 16 -13.08 -7.94 3.48
CA ARG A 16 -12.50 -7.83 2.16
C ARG A 16 -11.60 -9.03 2.03
N GLU A 17 -12.09 -10.06 1.32
CA GLU A 17 -11.26 -11.15 0.84
C GLU A 17 -9.98 -10.55 0.27
N HIS A 18 -8.85 -10.90 0.91
CA HIS A 18 -7.55 -10.44 0.45
C HIS A 18 -7.30 -11.08 -0.92
N PRO A 19 -6.76 -10.36 -1.90
CA PRO A 19 -6.41 -10.94 -3.18
C PRO A 19 -5.52 -12.19 -2.97
N PRO A 20 -5.76 -13.30 -3.68
CA PRO A 20 -4.95 -14.50 -3.53
C PRO A 20 -3.51 -14.21 -3.96
N GLY A 21 -2.59 -14.17 -2.99
CA GLY A 21 -1.17 -13.90 -3.23
C GLY A 21 -0.48 -13.09 -2.14
N THR A 22 -1.24 -12.39 -1.29
CA THR A 22 -0.66 -11.64 -0.18
C THR A 22 -0.25 -12.62 0.93
N ARG A 23 1.05 -12.94 1.04
CA ARG A 23 1.57 -13.55 2.28
C ARG A 23 1.16 -12.62 3.42
N LEU A 24 0.37 -13.14 4.36
CA LEU A 24 0.08 -12.48 5.63
C LEU A 24 1.41 -12.26 6.34
N ILE A 25 1.96 -11.07 6.18
CA ILE A 25 3.02 -10.59 7.07
C ILE A 25 2.30 -10.41 8.40
N HIS A 26 2.72 -11.13 9.43
CA HIS A 26 2.28 -10.82 10.79
C HIS A 26 2.72 -9.40 11.08
N THR A 27 1.76 -8.48 11.10
CA THR A 27 2.03 -7.07 11.32
C THR A 27 1.36 -6.60 12.59
N THR A 28 2.02 -5.70 13.31
CA THR A 28 1.36 -5.02 14.41
C THR A 28 0.16 -4.21 13.89
N GLU A 29 -0.90 -4.11 14.70
CA GLU A 29 -2.08 -3.30 14.36
C GLU A 29 -1.70 -1.84 14.09
N ARG A 30 -0.69 -1.36 14.83
CA ARG A 30 -0.09 -0.03 14.66
C ARG A 30 0.54 0.15 13.29
N ALA A 31 1.39 -0.79 12.86
CA ALA A 31 2.05 -0.72 11.57
C ALA A 31 1.04 -0.71 10.41
N ARG A 32 0.00 -1.53 10.52
CA ARG A 32 -1.11 -1.54 9.55
C ARG A 32 -1.85 -0.19 9.52
N SER A 33 -2.20 0.37 10.67
CA SER A 33 -2.95 1.65 10.75
C SER A 33 -2.17 2.79 10.09
N LEU A 34 -0.91 2.97 10.48
CA LEU A 34 -0.08 4.05 9.95
C LEU A 34 0.15 3.92 8.45
N SER A 35 0.29 2.70 7.94
CA SER A 35 0.41 2.45 6.50
C SER A 35 -0.84 2.85 5.74
N VAL A 36 -2.02 2.52 6.27
CA VAL A 36 -3.31 2.88 5.67
C VAL A 36 -3.51 4.40 5.72
N GLU A 37 -3.26 5.03 6.86
CA GLU A 37 -3.36 6.48 7.03
C GLU A 37 -2.43 7.22 6.06
N PHE A 38 -1.17 6.78 5.94
CA PHE A 38 -0.23 7.35 4.99
C PHE A 38 -0.74 7.23 3.55
N PHE A 39 -1.23 6.04 3.18
CA PHE A 39 -1.75 5.79 1.84
C PHE A 39 -2.93 6.69 1.50
N TYR A 40 -3.87 6.89 2.42
CA TYR A 40 -4.99 7.81 2.23
C TYR A 40 -4.53 9.27 2.13
N ALA A 41 -3.64 9.73 3.01
CA ALA A 41 -3.08 11.07 2.93
C ALA A 41 -2.42 11.31 1.57
N TRP A 42 -1.66 10.33 1.08
CA TRP A 42 -1.01 10.39 -0.24
C TRP A 42 -2.02 10.47 -1.39
N ILE A 43 -3.05 9.61 -1.44
CA ILE A 43 -4.09 9.66 -2.49
C ILE A 43 -4.80 11.01 -2.49
N HIS A 44 -5.11 11.54 -1.31
CA HIS A 44 -5.80 12.81 -1.16
C HIS A 44 -4.88 14.04 -1.32
N LYS A 45 -3.60 13.82 -1.64
CA LYS A 45 -2.58 14.85 -1.81
C LYS A 45 -2.38 15.73 -0.56
N ASP A 46 -2.68 15.17 0.61
CA ASP A 46 -2.36 15.81 1.88
C ASP A 46 -0.89 15.55 2.24
N VAL A 47 -0.02 16.39 1.65
CA VAL A 47 1.43 16.26 1.79
C VAL A 47 1.86 16.44 3.24
N ASN A 48 1.25 17.37 3.99
CA ASN A 48 1.63 17.65 5.37
C ASN A 48 1.31 16.45 6.28
N LEU A 49 0.10 15.90 6.15
CA LEU A 49 -0.28 14.71 6.91
C LEU A 49 0.59 13.50 6.53
N SER A 50 0.92 13.34 5.25
CA SER A 50 1.79 12.24 4.80
C SER A 50 3.19 12.32 5.41
N TRP A 51 3.75 13.54 5.57
CA TRP A 51 5.03 13.74 6.25
C TRP A 51 4.94 13.45 7.75
N GLU A 52 3.90 13.94 8.43
CA GLU A 52 3.68 13.67 9.86
C GLU A 52 3.60 12.15 10.14
N ILE A 53 2.93 11.41 9.26
CA ILE A 53 2.82 9.95 9.39
C ILE A 53 4.16 9.27 9.06
N ALA A 54 4.89 9.74 8.05
CA ALA A 54 6.22 9.23 7.74
C ALA A 54 7.19 9.40 8.91
N ASP A 55 7.15 10.55 9.59
CA ASP A 55 7.94 10.81 10.80
C ASP A 55 7.58 9.81 11.90
N LYS A 56 6.28 9.62 12.18
CA LYS A 56 5.80 8.61 13.15
C LYS A 56 6.26 7.19 12.82
N ILE A 57 6.30 6.82 11.53
CA ILE A 57 6.80 5.52 11.08
C ILE A 57 8.31 5.45 11.32
N SER A 58 9.06 6.51 11.02
CA SER A 58 10.53 6.52 11.16
C SER A 58 11.03 6.33 12.60
N GLU A 59 10.21 6.69 13.58
CA GLU A 59 10.48 6.53 15.01
C GLU A 59 10.15 5.13 15.55
N MET A 60 9.55 4.25 14.74
CA MET A 60 9.18 2.90 15.14
C MET A 60 10.39 1.94 15.21
N PRO A 61 10.28 0.82 15.95
CA PRO A 61 11.25 -0.27 15.86
C PRO A 61 11.43 -0.75 14.43
N LYS A 62 12.67 -1.09 14.04
CA LYS A 62 13.02 -1.47 12.64
C LYS A 62 12.11 -2.55 12.05
N ASN A 63 11.71 -3.54 12.85
CA ASN A 63 10.81 -4.60 12.39
C ASN A 63 9.42 -4.05 12.01
N GLU A 64 8.87 -3.13 12.81
CA GLU A 64 7.58 -2.51 12.51
C GLU A 64 7.67 -1.54 11.33
N VAL A 65 8.80 -0.86 11.14
CA VAL A 65 9.05 -0.06 9.92
C VAL A 65 8.96 -0.92 8.67
N VAL A 66 9.60 -2.10 8.70
CA VAL A 66 9.55 -3.06 7.57
C VAL A 66 8.12 -3.55 7.34
N GLU A 67 7.38 -3.84 8.40
CA GLU A 67 5.95 -4.20 8.31
C GLU A 67 5.10 -3.08 7.68
N CYS A 68 5.34 -1.81 8.06
CA CYS A 68 4.67 -0.65 7.46
C CYS A 68 4.95 -0.56 5.95
N LEU A 69 6.23 -0.63 5.57
CA LEU A 69 6.63 -0.54 4.17
C LEU A 69 6.04 -1.67 3.33
N ALA A 70 5.96 -2.88 3.88
CA ALA A 70 5.36 -4.01 3.19
C ALA A 70 3.84 -3.83 3.02
N HIS A 71 3.14 -3.30 4.03
CA HIS A 71 1.71 -2.94 3.89
C HIS A 71 1.49 -1.86 2.85
N LEU A 72 2.28 -0.79 2.87
CA LEU A 72 2.23 0.26 1.85
C LEU A 72 2.41 -0.31 0.45
N GLY A 73 3.43 -1.15 0.25
CA GLY A 73 3.66 -1.83 -1.02
C GLY A 73 2.44 -2.63 -1.50
N ASN A 74 1.82 -3.40 -0.60
CA ASN A 74 0.60 -4.15 -0.93
C ASN A 74 -0.58 -3.22 -1.28
N GLN A 75 -0.81 -2.14 -0.53
CA GLN A 75 -1.89 -1.18 -0.82
C GLN A 75 -1.72 -0.51 -2.19
N PHE A 76 -0.49 -0.13 -2.55
CA PHE A 76 -0.19 0.41 -3.87
C PHE A 76 -0.44 -0.62 -4.98
N PHE A 77 0.01 -1.87 -4.77
CA PHE A 77 -0.18 -2.94 -5.74
C PHE A 77 -1.67 -3.26 -5.96
N ASP A 78 -2.43 -3.44 -4.88
CA ASP A 78 -3.86 -3.72 -4.94
C ASP A 78 -4.65 -2.58 -5.61
N THR A 79 -4.27 -1.34 -5.31
CA THR A 79 -4.89 -0.16 -5.92
C THR A 79 -4.55 -0.04 -7.40
N PHE A 80 -3.30 -0.32 -7.78
CA PHE A 80 -2.89 -0.37 -9.18
C PHE A 80 -3.70 -1.43 -9.94
N ASP A 81 -3.79 -2.64 -9.41
CA ASP A 81 -4.58 -3.74 -9.99
C ASP A 81 -6.05 -3.36 -10.15
N TYR A 82 -6.64 -2.73 -9.13
CA TYR A 82 -8.01 -2.25 -9.17
C TYR A 82 -8.20 -1.20 -10.28
N VAL A 83 -7.30 -0.22 -10.38
CA VAL A 83 -7.37 0.85 -11.40
C VAL A 83 -7.22 0.26 -12.81
N VAL A 84 -6.24 -0.62 -13.04
CA VAL A 84 -6.04 -1.28 -14.34
C VAL A 84 -7.28 -2.07 -14.75
N LYS A 85 -7.87 -2.86 -13.83
CA LYS A 85 -9.09 -3.63 -14.10
C LYS A 85 -10.30 -2.74 -14.39
N ARG A 86 -10.40 -1.58 -13.72
CA ARG A 86 -11.60 -0.72 -13.79
C ARG A 86 -11.54 0.32 -14.91
N PHE A 87 -10.36 0.73 -15.35
CA PHE A 87 -10.15 1.80 -16.32
C PHE A 87 -9.34 1.31 -17.53
N PRO A 88 -10.00 0.80 -18.60
CA PRO A 88 -9.32 0.24 -19.77
C PRO A 88 -8.35 1.20 -20.48
N ALA A 89 -8.64 2.51 -20.46
CA ALA A 89 -7.74 3.52 -21.00
C ALA A 89 -6.40 3.56 -20.25
N PHE A 90 -6.42 3.39 -18.93
CA PHE A 90 -5.22 3.29 -18.11
C PHE A 90 -4.47 1.98 -18.36
N ALA A 91 -5.18 0.85 -18.47
CA ALA A 91 -4.59 -0.44 -18.82
C ALA A 91 -3.78 -0.38 -20.12
N LYS A 92 -4.32 0.26 -21.17
CA LYS A 92 -3.61 0.45 -22.44
C LYS A 92 -2.35 1.31 -22.31
N ILE A 93 -2.36 2.32 -21.43
CA ILE A 93 -1.16 3.12 -21.14
C ILE A 93 -0.09 2.24 -20.49
N VAL A 94 -0.46 1.44 -19.48
CA VAL A 94 0.45 0.50 -18.80
C VAL A 94 1.08 -0.47 -19.80
N GLU A 95 0.29 -1.14 -20.63
CA GLU A 95 0.77 -2.08 -21.64
C GLU A 95 1.81 -1.45 -22.59
N ASN A 96 1.51 -0.24 -23.10
CA ASN A 96 2.42 0.49 -24.00
C ASN A 96 3.72 0.89 -23.29
N THR A 97 3.64 1.35 -22.05
CA THR A 97 4.81 1.71 -21.24
C THR A 97 5.68 0.49 -20.97
N GLU A 98 5.09 -0.65 -20.61
CA GLU A 98 5.83 -1.91 -20.43
C GLU A 98 6.51 -2.36 -21.72
N ALA A 99 5.80 -2.32 -22.86
CA ALA A 99 6.36 -2.70 -24.15
C ALA A 99 7.56 -1.82 -24.54
N SER A 100 7.43 -0.50 -24.32
CA SER A 100 8.52 0.46 -24.54
C SER A 100 9.72 0.18 -23.64
N TYR A 101 9.50 -0.08 -22.35
CA TYR A 101 10.56 -0.42 -21.41
C TYR A 101 11.30 -1.70 -21.79
N ARG A 102 10.58 -2.77 -22.18
CA ARG A 102 11.18 -4.04 -22.64
C ARG A 102 12.01 -3.84 -23.91
N LYS A 103 11.54 -3.01 -24.84
CA LYS A 103 12.28 -2.66 -26.06
C LYS A 103 13.60 -1.95 -25.71
N HIS A 104 13.55 -0.94 -24.85
CA HIS A 104 14.74 -0.21 -24.39
C HIS A 104 15.76 -1.10 -23.68
N GLN A 105 15.30 -2.07 -22.89
CA GLN A 105 16.20 -3.03 -22.21
C GLN A 105 16.92 -3.96 -23.20
N LYS A 106 16.25 -4.39 -24.28
CA LYS A 106 16.87 -5.18 -25.35
C LYS A 106 17.93 -4.36 -26.10
N GLU A 107 17.58 -3.13 -26.48
CA GLU A 107 18.52 -2.23 -27.17
C GLU A 107 19.77 -1.91 -26.32
N LYS A 108 19.62 -1.79 -24.99
CA LYS A 108 20.76 -1.62 -24.07
C LYS A 108 21.62 -2.87 -23.88
N SER A 109 21.05 -4.06 -24.04
CA SER A 109 21.79 -5.33 -23.88
C SER A 109 22.47 -5.78 -25.18
N GLU A 110 22.06 -5.21 -26.33
CA GLU A 110 22.62 -5.48 -27.66
C GLU A 110 23.70 -4.47 -28.10
N CYS A 111 23.94 -3.40 -27.34
CA CYS A 111 25.08 -2.48 -27.52
C CYS A 111 26.31 -2.97 -26.75
N PRO A 112 27.41 -3.37 -27.42
CA PRO A 112 28.66 -3.77 -26.78
C PRO A 112 29.41 -2.61 -26.11
#